data_AF-A0AAU4K6I0-F1
#
_entry.id   AF-A0AAU4K6I0-F1
#
_cell.length_a   1.000
_cell.length_b   1.000
_cell.length_c   1.000
_cell.angle_alpha   90.00
_cell.angle_beta   90.00
_cell.angle_gamma   90.00
#
_symmetry.space_group_name_H-M   'P 1'
#
loop_
_entity.id
_entity.type
_entity.pdbx_description
1 polymer ?
#
loop_
_entity_poly.entity_id
_entity_poly.type
_entity_poly.pdbx_seq_one_letter_code
_entity_poly.pdbx_strand_id
1 'polypeptide(L)'
;MEHDLVEARGIAPSDLIGTVRRIAESAPNRVVCRYHYRSLNYRELDAAIELMVPVTRSQQMDDRAAIVAAVFAGMPALSTERDPATVASVVDGTFARIMADLAELEIAAAATPVRTMRTSEIDLRGIASRLTGA
;
A
#
# COMPACT_ATOMS: atom_id res chain seq x y z
N MET A 1 -7.30 -26.22 -20.07
CA MET A 1 -7.86 -25.36 -19.00
C MET A 1 -7.16 -25.68 -17.70
N GLU A 2 -5.89 -25.31 -17.62
CA GLU A 2 -5.05 -25.45 -16.42
C GLU A 2 -4.16 -24.23 -16.41
N HIS A 3 -4.67 -23.12 -15.87
CA HIS A 3 -3.95 -21.85 -15.87
C HIS A 3 -4.30 -21.04 -14.63
N ASP A 4 -4.39 -21.69 -13.46
CA ASP A 4 -5.00 -21.04 -12.29
C ASP A 4 -4.51 -21.48 -10.91
N LEU A 5 -3.25 -21.93 -10.77
CA LEU A 5 -2.78 -22.43 -9.45
C LEU A 5 -1.39 -21.97 -8.99
N VAL A 6 -0.74 -20.99 -9.61
CA VAL A 6 0.54 -20.45 -9.10
C VAL A 6 0.67 -18.93 -9.26
N GLU A 7 -0.35 -18.17 -8.86
CA GLU A 7 -0.17 -16.75 -8.46
C GLU A 7 -0.06 -16.66 -6.93
N ALA A 8 0.89 -17.41 -6.38
CA ALA A 8 1.27 -17.31 -4.99
C ALA A 8 2.19 -16.08 -4.80
N ARG A 9 1.62 -14.97 -4.32
CA ARG A 9 2.29 -13.92 -3.53
C ARG A 9 3.63 -13.40 -4.07
N GLY A 10 3.65 -12.98 -5.33
CA GLY A 10 4.63 -12.02 -5.81
C GLY A 10 3.89 -10.71 -6.06
N ILE A 11 4.22 -9.64 -5.34
CA ILE A 11 3.90 -8.29 -5.82
C ILE A 11 4.54 -8.23 -7.20
N ALA A 12 3.72 -8.23 -8.26
CA ALA A 12 4.23 -7.98 -9.59
C ALA A 12 5.05 -6.68 -9.50
N PRO A 13 6.31 -6.63 -9.96
CA PRO A 13 7.16 -5.43 -9.92
C PRO A 13 6.60 -4.20 -10.68
N SER A 14 5.32 -4.24 -11.06
CA SER A 14 4.62 -3.32 -11.94
C SER A 14 3.38 -2.66 -11.31
N ASP A 15 2.99 -2.94 -10.06
CA ASP A 15 1.84 -2.29 -9.42
C ASP A 15 2.25 -1.35 -8.27
N LEU A 16 3.04 -0.34 -8.62
CA LEU A 16 3.51 0.64 -7.65
C LEU A 16 2.41 1.62 -7.26
N ILE A 17 1.52 1.94 -8.19
CA ILE A 17 0.34 2.77 -7.92
C ILE A 17 -0.62 2.05 -6.96
N GLY A 18 -0.95 0.78 -7.21
CA GLY A 18 -1.81 0.01 -6.31
C GLY A 18 -1.17 -0.24 -4.95
N THR A 19 0.17 -0.27 -4.86
CA THR A 19 0.89 -0.26 -3.58
C THR A 19 0.64 1.03 -2.80
N VAL A 20 0.80 2.20 -3.43
CA VAL A 20 0.54 3.50 -2.78
C VAL A 20 -0.91 3.60 -2.32
N ARG A 21 -1.87 3.19 -3.16
CA ARG A 21 -3.29 3.19 -2.82
C ARG A 21 -3.60 2.33 -1.59
N ARG A 22 -3.08 1.10 -1.54
CA ARG A 22 -3.24 0.21 -0.37
C ARG A 22 -2.69 0.81 0.91
N ILE A 23 -1.53 1.46 0.85
CA ILE A 23 -0.96 2.15 2.02
C ILE A 23 -1.84 3.36 2.39
N ALA A 24 -2.31 4.14 1.42
CA ALA A 24 -3.18 5.30 1.66
C ALA A 24 -4.51 4.93 2.33
N GLU A 25 -5.07 3.77 2.00
CA GLU A 25 -6.28 3.24 2.64
C GLU A 25 -6.04 2.86 4.11
N SER A 26 -4.89 2.25 4.43
CA SER A 26 -4.58 1.81 5.81
C SER A 26 -4.00 2.91 6.70
N ALA A 27 -3.21 3.82 6.13
CA ALA A 27 -2.38 4.79 6.84
C ALA A 27 -2.35 6.15 6.10
N PRO A 28 -3.50 6.81 5.87
CA PRO A 28 -3.61 7.97 4.98
C PRO A 28 -2.73 9.16 5.40
N ASN A 29 -2.57 9.38 6.71
CA ASN A 29 -1.83 10.53 7.26
C ASN A 29 -0.33 10.22 7.45
N ARG A 30 0.13 9.00 7.14
CA ARG A 30 1.54 8.63 7.25
C ARG A 30 2.34 9.43 6.23
N VAL A 31 3.44 10.03 6.68
CA VAL A 31 4.30 10.87 5.83
C VAL A 31 5.15 9.98 4.95
N VAL A 32 5.10 10.19 3.64
CA VAL A 32 5.91 9.48 2.64
C VAL A 32 7.22 10.21 2.36
N CYS A 33 7.20 11.54 2.28
CA CYS A 33 8.42 12.33 2.11
C CYS A 33 8.30 13.72 2.77
N ARG A 34 9.45 14.32 3.03
CA ARG A 34 9.58 15.66 3.60
C ARG A 34 10.59 16.46 2.80
N TYR A 35 10.26 17.71 2.54
CA TYR A 35 11.17 18.65 1.92
C TYR A 35 10.96 20.04 2.54
N HIS A 36 12.02 20.59 3.13
CA HIS A 36 11.97 21.80 3.96
C HIS A 36 10.84 21.76 5.01
N TYR A 37 9.91 22.72 4.95
CA TYR A 37 8.80 22.89 5.89
C TYR A 37 7.55 22.10 5.50
N ARG A 38 7.59 21.36 4.39
CA ARG A 38 6.44 20.61 3.88
C ARG A 38 6.65 19.11 4.02
N SER A 39 5.57 18.41 4.32
CA SER A 39 5.46 16.96 4.30
C SER A 39 4.38 16.55 3.31
N LEU A 40 4.59 15.44 2.62
CA LEU A 40 3.60 14.80 1.77
C LEU A 40 3.17 13.53 2.48
N ASN A 41 1.87 13.32 2.65
CA ASN A 41 1.33 12.07 3.18
C ASN A 41 0.77 11.16 2.08
N TYR A 42 0.45 9.91 2.43
CA TYR A 42 -0.05 8.93 1.45
C TYR A 42 -1.40 9.32 0.83
N ARG A 43 -2.30 9.96 1.57
CA ARG A 43 -3.57 10.46 1.02
C ARG A 43 -3.33 11.52 -0.06
N GLU A 44 -2.46 12.48 0.22
CA GLU A 44 -2.10 13.54 -0.73
C GLU A 44 -1.36 12.98 -1.94
N LEU A 45 -0.46 12.00 -1.72
CA LEU A 45 0.27 11.34 -2.80
C LEU A 45 -0.69 10.55 -3.71
N ASP A 46 -1.61 9.76 -3.15
CA ASP A 46 -2.59 8.99 -3.92
C ASP A 46 -3.49 9.89 -4.77
N ALA A 47 -4.04 10.95 -4.18
CA ALA A 47 -4.82 11.95 -4.91
C ALA A 47 -4.01 12.62 -6.03
N ALA A 48 -2.74 12.93 -5.80
CA ALA A 48 -1.87 13.50 -6.83
C ALA A 48 -1.56 12.48 -7.94
N ILE A 49 -1.35 11.20 -7.61
CA ILE A 49 -1.15 10.13 -8.60
C ILE A 49 -2.38 10.02 -9.50
N GLU A 50 -3.60 10.03 -8.96
CA GLU A 50 -4.82 9.94 -9.77
C GLU A 50 -4.92 11.05 -10.82
N LEU A 51 -4.43 12.25 -10.51
CA LEU A 51 -4.35 13.36 -11.46
C LEU A 51 -3.24 13.17 -12.50
N MET A 52 -2.13 12.53 -12.12
CA MET A 52 -0.95 12.38 -12.99
C MET A 52 -1.02 11.17 -13.91
N VAL A 53 -1.71 10.08 -13.53
CA VAL A 53 -1.80 8.84 -14.33
C VAL A 53 -2.27 9.10 -15.76
N PRO A 54 -3.34 9.87 -16.03
CA PRO A 54 -3.77 10.13 -17.41
C PRO A 54 -2.67 10.79 -18.26
N VAL A 55 -1.93 11.73 -17.66
CA VAL A 55 -0.87 12.51 -18.33
C VAL A 55 0.38 11.68 -18.57
N THR A 56 0.80 10.85 -17.62
CA THR A 56 1.97 10.00 -17.78
C THR A 56 1.70 8.83 -18.73
N ARG A 57 0.50 8.25 -18.68
CA ARG A 57 0.07 7.20 -19.61
C ARG A 57 -0.05 7.71 -21.05
N SER A 58 -0.56 8.92 -21.28
CA SER A 58 -0.61 9.50 -22.63
C SER A 58 0.78 9.72 -23.22
N GLN A 59 1.81 9.82 -22.37
CA GLN A 59 3.21 9.93 -22.75
C GLN A 59 3.96 8.58 -22.72
N GLN A 60 3.23 7.46 -22.60
CA GLN A 60 3.79 6.10 -22.54
C GLN A 60 4.81 5.90 -21.41
N MET A 61 4.65 6.65 -20.31
CA MET A 61 5.51 6.54 -19.14
C MET A 61 4.98 5.48 -18.16
N ASP A 62 5.86 5.00 -17.30
CA ASP A 62 5.57 3.98 -16.29
C ASP A 62 4.95 4.57 -15.00
N ASP A 63 4.64 3.68 -14.06
CA ASP A 63 4.10 4.03 -12.75
C ASP A 63 5.07 4.87 -11.91
N ARG A 64 6.38 4.66 -12.10
CA ARG A 64 7.41 5.43 -11.39
C ARG A 64 7.34 6.89 -11.81
N ALA A 65 7.16 7.17 -13.10
CA ALA A 65 6.96 8.51 -13.60
C ALA A 65 5.71 9.18 -13.02
N ALA A 66 4.60 8.45 -12.87
CA ALA A 66 3.38 8.97 -12.24
C ALA A 66 3.64 9.39 -10.78
N ILE A 67 4.38 8.57 -10.03
CA ILE A 67 4.74 8.86 -8.64
C ILE A 67 5.70 10.04 -8.55
N VAL A 68 6.72 10.10 -9.41
CA VAL A 68 7.64 11.25 -9.46
C VAL A 68 6.86 12.53 -9.75
N ALA A 69 6.00 12.53 -10.78
CA ALA A 69 5.16 13.69 -11.10
C ALA A 69 4.25 14.08 -9.92
N ALA A 70 3.66 13.10 -9.23
CA ALA A 70 2.84 13.34 -8.05
C ALA A 70 3.65 13.92 -6.87
N VAL A 71 4.89 13.46 -6.66
CA VAL A 71 5.80 14.04 -5.66
C VAL A 71 6.08 15.51 -5.99
N PHE A 72 6.39 15.85 -7.25
CA PHE A 72 6.61 17.25 -7.65
C PHE A 72 5.34 18.11 -7.53
N ALA A 73 4.16 17.56 -7.83
CA ALA A 73 2.89 18.24 -7.63
C ALA A 73 2.62 18.51 -6.13
N GLY A 74 2.93 17.54 -5.27
CA GLY A 74 2.80 17.65 -3.81
C GLY A 74 3.89 18.48 -3.14
N MET A 75 5.05 18.65 -3.79
CA MET A 75 6.22 19.37 -3.31
C MET A 75 6.75 20.36 -4.34
N PRO A 76 6.02 21.46 -4.66
CA PRO A 76 6.43 22.38 -5.73
C PRO A 76 7.81 23.01 -5.55
N ALA A 77 8.29 23.13 -4.30
CA ALA A 77 9.63 23.65 -4.00
C ALA A 77 10.75 22.76 -4.56
N LEU A 78 10.52 21.45 -4.75
CA LEU A 78 11.48 20.55 -5.41
C LEU A 78 11.70 20.94 -6.87
N SER A 79 10.68 21.45 -7.57
CA SER A 79 10.78 21.86 -8.98
C SER A 79 11.72 23.05 -9.18
N THR A 80 11.98 23.81 -8.12
CA THR A 80 12.88 24.97 -8.12
C THR A 80 14.23 24.68 -7.48
N GLU A 81 14.44 23.46 -6.98
CA GLU A 81 15.69 23.07 -6.36
C GLU A 81 16.82 23.02 -7.41
N ARG A 82 17.95 23.61 -7.07
CA ARG A 82 19.10 23.73 -7.97
C ARG A 82 20.06 22.56 -7.84
N ASP A 83 20.08 21.90 -6.69
CA ASP A 83 20.89 20.72 -6.47
C ASP A 83 20.17 19.44 -6.92
N PRO A 84 20.59 18.82 -8.04
CA PRO A 84 19.98 17.59 -8.52
C PRO A 84 20.19 16.41 -7.56
N ALA A 85 21.24 16.42 -6.74
CA ALA A 85 21.47 15.35 -5.75
C ALA A 85 20.42 15.39 -4.64
N THR A 86 20.02 16.59 -4.21
CA THR A 86 18.93 16.78 -3.26
C THR A 86 17.59 16.28 -3.83
N VAL A 87 17.27 16.63 -5.08
CA VAL A 87 16.04 16.16 -5.74
C VAL A 87 16.02 14.63 -5.84
N ALA A 88 17.12 14.03 -6.32
CA ALA A 88 17.25 12.58 -6.41
C ALA A 88 17.09 11.91 -5.04
N SER A 89 17.73 12.45 -3.99
CA SER A 89 17.62 11.92 -2.63
C SER A 89 16.18 11.91 -2.10
N VAL A 90 15.39 12.96 -2.39
CA VAL A 90 13.99 13.01 -1.96
C VAL A 90 13.13 12.01 -2.73
N VAL A 91 13.33 11.88 -4.03
CA VAL A 91 12.60 10.92 -4.88
C VAL A 91 12.96 9.48 -4.50
N ASP A 92 14.25 9.17 -4.37
CA ASP A 92 14.73 7.84 -3.97
C ASP A 92 14.26 7.49 -2.55
N GLY A 93 14.32 8.46 -1.62
CA GLY A 93 13.79 8.32 -0.27
C GLY A 93 12.29 8.05 -0.25
N THR A 94 11.53 8.66 -1.17
CA THR A 94 10.09 8.40 -1.34
C THR A 94 9.85 6.94 -1.76
N PHE A 95 10.56 6.45 -2.77
CA PHE A 95 10.42 5.05 -3.20
C PHE A 95 10.84 4.07 -2.11
N ALA A 96 11.96 4.32 -1.43
CA ALA A 96 12.41 3.49 -0.32
C ALA A 96 11.36 3.45 0.80
N ARG A 97 10.72 4.60 1.10
CA ARG A 97 9.67 4.68 2.11
C ARG A 97 8.43 3.88 1.72
N ILE A 98 7.99 3.97 0.46
CA ILE A 98 6.86 3.18 -0.08
C ILE A 98 7.11 1.68 0.10
N MET A 99 8.30 1.21 -0.26
CA MET A 99 8.65 -0.21 -0.12
C MET A 99 8.73 -0.64 1.36
N ALA A 100 9.26 0.20 2.24
CA ALA A 100 9.32 -0.10 3.67
C ALA A 100 7.92 -0.16 4.31
N ASP A 101 7.04 0.77 3.95
CA ASP A 101 5.68 0.85 4.48
C ASP A 101 4.79 -0.27 3.93
N LEU A 102 5.02 -0.72 2.69
CA LEU A 102 4.41 -1.94 2.15
C LEU A 102 4.82 -3.18 2.95
N ALA A 103 6.12 -3.35 3.21
CA ALA A 103 6.61 -4.48 3.99
C ALA A 103 6.00 -4.50 5.41
N GLU A 104 5.88 -3.34 6.04
CA GLU A 104 5.21 -3.21 7.36
C GLU A 104 3.73 -3.60 7.29
N LEU A 105 3.02 -3.17 6.24
CA LEU A 105 1.62 -3.53 6.02
C LEU A 105 1.45 -5.04 5.81
N GLU A 106 2.34 -5.68 5.05
CA GLU A 106 2.32 -7.12 4.83
C GLU A 106 2.60 -7.92 6.11
N ILE A 107 3.54 -7.45 6.94
CA ILE A 107 3.81 -8.03 8.26
C ILE A 107 2.57 -7.92 9.16
N ALA A 108 1.91 -6.75 9.18
CA ALA A 108 0.71 -6.53 9.97
C ALA A 108 -0.46 -7.40 9.50
N ALA A 109 -0.63 -7.56 8.18
CA ALA A 109 -1.64 -8.43 7.60
C ALA A 109 -1.39 -9.90 7.96
N ALA A 110 -0.14 -10.36 7.94
CA ALA A 110 0.24 -11.72 8.33
C ALA A 110 0.07 -12.00 9.84
N ALA A 111 0.23 -10.96 10.69
CA ALA A 111 0.10 -11.05 12.13
C ALA A 111 -1.36 -11.10 12.63
N THR A 112 -2.35 -10.90 11.75
CA THR A 112 -3.77 -11.03 12.10
C THR A 112 -4.21 -12.48 11.92
N PRO A 113 -4.27 -13.31 12.98
CA PRO A 113 -4.74 -14.67 12.82
C PRO A 113 -6.20 -14.61 12.40
N VAL A 114 -6.52 -15.27 11.28
CA VAL A 114 -7.89 -15.66 10.95
C VAL A 114 -8.33 -16.56 12.11
N ARG A 115 -8.96 -15.97 13.12
CA ARG A 115 -9.73 -16.69 14.12
C ARG A 115 -11.02 -17.07 13.42
N THR A 116 -10.92 -17.96 12.43
CA THR A 116 -12.08 -18.61 11.83
C THR A 116 -12.81 -19.24 13.00
N MET A 117 -13.98 -18.68 13.24
CA MET A 117 -15.07 -19.23 14.03
C MET A 117 -14.88 -20.73 14.23
N ARG A 118 -14.54 -21.12 15.46
CA ARG A 118 -15.14 -22.34 16.00
C ARG A 118 -16.64 -22.06 15.96
N THR A 119 -17.29 -22.47 14.87
CA THR A 119 -18.72 -22.73 14.90
C THR A 119 -18.88 -23.69 16.04
N SER A 120 -19.35 -23.17 17.18
CA SER A 120 -19.80 -23.98 18.29
C SER A 120 -21.02 -24.72 17.79
N GLU A 121 -20.79 -25.79 17.03
CA GLU A 121 -21.72 -26.90 16.94
C GLU A 121 -21.72 -27.49 18.34
N ILE A 122 -22.52 -26.88 19.21
CA ILE A 122 -22.93 -27.50 20.45
C ILE A 122 -23.65 -28.76 20.00
N ASP A 123 -22.99 -29.90 20.13
CA ASP A 123 -23.61 -31.20 19.91
C ASP A 123 -24.66 -31.41 21.01
N LEU A 124 -25.86 -30.89 20.77
CA LEU A 124 -27.01 -30.98 21.67
C LEU A 124 -27.41 -32.44 21.92
N ARG A 125 -26.98 -33.38 21.06
CA ARG A 125 -27.24 -34.82 21.26
C ARG A 125 -26.35 -35.39 22.38
N GLY A 126 -25.13 -34.90 22.55
CA GLY A 126 -24.24 -35.27 23.65
C GLY A 126 -24.69 -34.70 25.01
N ILE A 127 -25.30 -33.50 25.02
CA ILE A 127 -25.81 -32.87 26.25
C ILE A 127 -27.11 -33.56 26.71
N ALA A 128 -27.99 -33.94 25.78
CA ALA A 128 -29.22 -34.66 26.11
C ALA A 128 -28.95 -36.03 26.76
N SER A 129 -27.90 -36.75 26.36
CA SER A 129 -27.54 -38.05 26.96
C SER A 129 -27.07 -37.96 28.43
N ARG A 130 -26.68 -36.78 28.92
CA ARG A 130 -26.21 -36.61 30.31
C ARG A 130 -27.30 -36.17 31.27
N LEU A 131 -28.45 -35.72 30.77
CA LEU A 131 -29.59 -35.27 31.59
C LEU A 131 -30.63 -36.36 31.86
N THR A 132 -30.62 -37.46 31.12
CA THR A 132 -31.52 -38.62 31.31
C THR A 132 -30.89 -39.78 32.11
N GLY A 133 -29.67 -39.60 32.61
CA GLY A 133 -28.92 -40.64 33.36
C GLY A 133 -28.57 -40.27 34.80
N ALA A 134 -29.29 -39.34 35.42
CA ALA A 134 -29.18 -38.99 36.84
C ALA A 134 -30.50 -39.29 37.56
#